data_AF-A0A925J0V3-F1
#
_entry.id   AF-A0A925J0V3-F1
#
_cell.length_a   1.000
_cell.length_b   1.000
_cell.length_c   1.000
_cell.angle_alpha   90.00
_cell.angle_beta   90.00
_cell.angle_gamma   90.00
#
_symmetry.space_group_name_H-M   'P 1'
#
loop_
_entity.id
_entity.type
_entity.pdbx_description
1 polymer ?
#
loop_
_entity_poly.entity_id
_entity_poly.type
_entity_poly.pdbx_seq_one_letter_code
_entity_poly.pdbx_strand_id
1 'polypeptide(L)'
;MADQAAYTNQLARVIEGLGNPEAFRNEAPQLLDGLIDTLQEKGFSEIADQLEAFQDVLAEGDPASIGQALQNLGKLTSDAAPRVENMTAQRVQELAETLTRLGDEYAGKRTTSVAE
;
A
#
# COMPACT_ATOMS: atom_id res chain seq x y z
N MET A 1 16.58 16.77 -9.13
CA MET A 1 15.44 16.56 -10.05
C MET A 1 15.33 15.12 -10.56
N ALA A 2 16.39 14.28 -10.55
CA ALA A 2 16.29 12.86 -10.96
C ALA A 2 15.45 11.99 -9.99
N ASP A 3 15.42 12.34 -8.71
CA ASP A 3 14.75 11.60 -7.63
C ASP A 3 13.22 11.49 -7.74
N GLN A 4 12.57 12.52 -8.29
CA GLN A 4 11.11 12.58 -8.30
C GLN A 4 10.51 11.65 -9.36
N ALA A 5 11.15 11.56 -10.53
CA ALA A 5 10.73 10.67 -11.60
C ALA A 5 10.93 9.19 -11.21
N ALA A 6 12.03 8.86 -10.55
CA ALA A 6 12.28 7.52 -10.02
C ALA A 6 11.22 7.13 -8.98
N TYR A 7 10.93 8.02 -8.03
CA TYR A 7 9.90 7.77 -7.01
C TYR A 7 8.50 7.58 -7.61
N THR A 8 8.12 8.44 -8.56
CA THR A 8 6.82 8.38 -9.23
C THR A 8 6.66 7.07 -10.03
N ASN A 9 7.73 6.62 -10.68
CA ASN A 9 7.74 5.37 -11.45
C ASN A 9 7.71 4.14 -10.53
N GLN A 10 8.36 4.22 -9.38
CA GLN A 10 8.32 3.17 -8.37
C GLN A 10 6.94 3.05 -7.72
N LEU A 11 6.32 4.18 -7.35
CA LEU A 11 4.94 4.20 -6.87
C LEU A 11 3.98 3.57 -7.89
N ALA A 12 4.13 3.89 -9.17
CA ALA A 12 3.31 3.29 -10.23
C ALA A 12 3.43 1.75 -10.26
N ARG A 13 4.66 1.22 -10.21
CA ARG A 13 4.89 -0.24 -10.16
C ARG A 13 4.28 -0.88 -8.93
N VAL A 14 4.37 -0.24 -7.78
CA VAL A 14 3.79 -0.74 -6.54
C VAL A 14 2.26 -0.72 -6.63
N ILE A 15 1.66 0.36 -7.13
CA ILE A 15 0.22 0.45 -7.35
C ILE A 15 -0.26 -0.65 -8.29
N GLU A 16 0.42 -0.86 -9.42
CA GLU A 16 0.07 -1.91 -10.39
C GLU A 16 0.21 -3.32 -9.78
N GLY A 17 1.28 -3.57 -9.03
CA GLY A 17 1.51 -4.86 -8.38
C GLY A 17 0.56 -5.14 -7.21
N LEU A 18 0.23 -4.13 -6.41
CA LEU A 18 -0.75 -4.25 -5.33
C LEU A 18 -2.17 -4.40 -5.90
N GLY A 19 -2.51 -3.63 -6.93
CA GLY A 19 -3.82 -3.69 -7.60
C GLY A 19 -4.13 -5.02 -8.28
N ASN A 20 -3.10 -5.84 -8.53
CA ASN A 20 -3.27 -7.20 -9.03
C ASN A 20 -3.17 -8.21 -7.87
N PRO A 21 -4.25 -8.94 -7.51
CA PRO A 21 -4.25 -9.86 -6.37
C PRO A 21 -3.27 -11.04 -6.51
N GLU A 22 -2.92 -11.45 -7.74
CA GLU A 22 -1.91 -12.49 -7.97
C GLU A 22 -0.49 -11.96 -7.75
N ALA A 23 -0.20 -10.77 -8.27
CA ALA A 23 1.09 -10.10 -8.06
C ALA A 23 1.24 -9.70 -6.58
N PHE A 24 0.18 -9.23 -5.94
CA PHE A 24 0.17 -8.96 -4.50
C PHE A 24 0.61 -10.19 -3.68
N ARG A 25 0.09 -11.40 -3.95
CA ARG A 25 0.52 -12.56 -3.15
C ARG A 25 1.95 -13.03 -3.42
N ASN A 26 2.46 -12.87 -4.63
CA ASN A 26 3.79 -13.37 -5.02
C ASN A 26 4.91 -12.33 -4.86
N GLU A 27 4.57 -11.06 -5.05
CA GLU A 27 5.50 -9.95 -5.21
C GLU A 27 5.27 -8.83 -4.19
N ALA A 28 4.14 -8.80 -3.43
CA ALA A 28 3.95 -7.76 -2.41
C ALA A 28 5.12 -7.61 -1.45
N PRO A 29 5.77 -8.68 -0.92
CA PRO A 29 6.89 -8.49 0.00
C PRO A 29 8.01 -7.64 -0.63
N GLN A 30 8.34 -7.91 -1.90
CA GLN A 30 9.40 -7.23 -2.64
C GLN A 30 8.99 -5.80 -3.05
N LEU A 31 7.73 -5.62 -3.44
CA LEU A 31 7.16 -4.30 -3.79
C LEU A 31 7.07 -3.39 -2.56
N LEU A 32 6.68 -3.95 -1.42
CA LEU A 32 6.59 -3.25 -0.14
C LEU A 32 7.99 -2.88 0.36
N ASP A 33 8.97 -3.78 0.27
CA ASP A 33 10.36 -3.51 0.67
C ASP A 33 10.95 -2.31 -0.08
N GLY A 34 10.82 -2.30 -1.41
CA GLY A 34 11.26 -1.15 -2.21
C GLY A 34 10.51 0.14 -1.84
N LEU A 35 9.19 0.05 -1.58
CA LEU A 35 8.41 1.20 -1.14
C LEU A 35 8.85 1.72 0.23
N ILE A 36 9.14 0.83 1.19
CA ILE A 36 9.61 1.16 2.54
C ILE A 36 10.92 1.95 2.45
N ASP A 37 11.91 1.43 1.74
CA ASP A 37 13.22 2.08 1.57
C ASP A 37 13.05 3.49 1.02
N THR A 38 12.26 3.64 -0.05
CA THR A 38 12.03 4.95 -0.65
C THR A 38 11.21 5.88 0.24
N LEU A 39 10.22 5.39 0.98
CA LEU A 39 9.48 6.21 1.93
C LEU A 39 10.38 6.69 3.07
N GLN A 40 11.29 5.84 3.57
CA GLN A 40 12.29 6.25 4.55
C GLN A 40 13.21 7.34 4.00
N GLU A 41 13.72 7.18 2.76
CA GLU A 41 14.55 8.18 2.10
C GLU A 41 13.82 9.53 1.91
N LYS A 42 12.50 9.49 1.68
CA LYS A 42 11.67 10.69 1.53
C LYS A 42 11.18 11.29 2.85
N GLY A 43 11.50 10.69 4.00
CA GLY A 43 11.10 11.17 5.33
C GLY A 43 9.69 10.76 5.76
N PHE A 44 9.10 9.76 5.11
CA PHE A 44 7.81 9.14 5.47
C PHE A 44 8.01 7.92 6.39
N SER A 45 8.83 8.07 7.43
CA SER A 45 9.20 6.98 8.34
C SER A 45 7.99 6.28 8.98
N GLU A 46 6.92 7.03 9.26
CA GLU A 46 5.70 6.50 9.88
C GLU A 46 4.92 5.55 8.94
N ILE A 47 4.93 5.82 7.63
CA ILE A 47 4.32 4.93 6.64
C ILE A 47 5.20 3.71 6.41
N ALA A 48 6.52 3.91 6.36
CA ALA A 48 7.50 2.84 6.22
C ALA A 48 7.41 1.83 7.37
N ASP A 49 7.34 2.29 8.62
CA ASP A 49 7.18 1.44 9.80
C ASP A 49 5.89 0.62 9.72
N GLN A 50 4.80 1.24 9.28
CA GLN A 50 3.52 0.56 9.14
C GLN A 50 3.51 -0.46 7.99
N LEU A 51 4.27 -0.21 6.91
CA LEU A 51 4.44 -1.15 5.80
C LEU A 51 5.29 -2.35 6.22
N GLU A 52 6.31 -2.14 7.05
CA GLU A 52 7.14 -3.20 7.63
C GLU A 52 6.28 -4.10 8.53
N ALA A 53 5.48 -3.50 9.42
CA ALA A 53 4.51 -4.24 10.24
C ALA A 53 3.49 -5.00 9.37
N PHE A 54 3.11 -4.44 8.22
CA PHE A 54 2.20 -5.10 7.30
C PHE A 54 2.83 -6.32 6.60
N GLN A 55 4.14 -6.32 6.33
CA GLN A 55 4.80 -7.51 5.79
C GLN A 55 4.70 -8.70 6.76
N ASP A 56 4.82 -8.45 8.06
CA ASP A 56 4.62 -9.47 9.10
C ASP A 56 3.19 -10.03 9.05
N VAL A 57 2.19 -9.15 8.96
CA VAL A 57 0.77 -9.53 8.82
C VAL A 57 0.50 -10.31 7.53
N LEU A 58 1.17 -9.94 6.43
CA LEU A 58 1.13 -10.66 5.16
C LEU A 58 1.71 -12.07 5.28
N ALA A 59 2.79 -12.22 6.05
CA ALA A 59 3.43 -13.51 6.32
C ALA A 59 2.56 -14.41 7.21
N GLU A 60 1.81 -13.84 8.16
CA GLU A 60 0.80 -14.57 8.94
C GLU A 60 -0.32 -15.13 8.06
N GLY A 61 -0.65 -14.43 6.96
CA GLY A 61 -1.61 -14.89 5.97
C GLY A 61 -3.08 -14.78 6.41
N ASP A 62 -3.38 -14.11 7.53
CA ASP A 62 -4.76 -13.88 7.96
C ASP A 62 -5.42 -12.76 7.14
N PRO A 63 -6.48 -13.05 6.37
CA PRO A 63 -7.10 -12.06 5.48
C PRO A 63 -7.77 -10.92 6.23
N ALA A 64 -8.23 -11.11 7.48
CA ALA A 64 -8.85 -10.05 8.25
C ALA A 64 -7.80 -9.07 8.78
N SER A 65 -6.67 -9.58 9.28
CA SER A 65 -5.52 -8.77 9.68
C SER A 65 -4.93 -8.04 8.48
N ILE A 66 -4.76 -8.71 7.34
CA ILE A 66 -4.29 -8.10 6.08
C ILE A 66 -5.25 -6.97 5.67
N GLY A 67 -6.56 -7.20 5.70
CA GLY A 67 -7.56 -6.20 5.36
C GLY A 67 -7.52 -4.97 6.26
N GLN A 68 -7.36 -5.18 7.58
CA GLN A 68 -7.28 -4.08 8.56
C GLN A 68 -5.97 -3.28 8.42
N ALA A 69 -4.85 -3.96 8.19
CA ALA A 69 -3.56 -3.32 7.98
C ALA A 69 -3.54 -2.48 6.68
N LEU A 70 -4.10 -3.01 5.59
CA LEU A 70 -4.27 -2.29 4.32
C LEU A 70 -5.13 -1.03 4.47
N GLN A 71 -6.22 -1.08 5.24
CA GLN A 71 -7.04 0.10 5.52
C GLN A 71 -6.29 1.17 6.33
N ASN A 72 -5.51 0.75 7.33
CA ASN A 72 -4.67 1.67 8.10
C ASN A 72 -3.59 2.31 7.22
N LEU A 73 -2.92 1.51 6.39
CA LEU A 73 -1.95 1.99 5.42
C LEU A 73 -2.56 2.96 4.40
N GLY A 74 -3.75 2.67 3.89
CA GLY A 74 -4.50 3.55 3.00
C GLY A 74 -4.76 4.92 3.65
N LYS A 75 -5.20 4.94 4.92
CA LYS A 75 -5.39 6.19 5.66
C LYS A 75 -4.10 6.97 5.86
N LEU A 76 -3.03 6.32 6.33
CA LEU A 76 -1.73 6.98 6.55
C LEU A 76 -1.16 7.54 5.25
N THR A 77 -1.24 6.77 4.17
CA THR A 77 -0.80 7.18 2.83
C THR A 77 -1.63 8.37 2.33
N SER A 78 -2.94 8.37 2.57
CA SER A 78 -3.82 9.50 2.22
C SER A 78 -3.48 10.77 3.00
N ASP A 79 -3.16 10.66 4.30
CA ASP A 79 -2.72 11.79 5.13
C ASP A 79 -1.34 12.33 4.71
N ALA A 80 -0.49 11.46 4.19
CA ALA A 80 0.82 11.82 3.68
C ALA A 80 0.81 12.41 2.26
N ALA A 81 -0.22 12.13 1.45
CA ALA A 81 -0.37 12.66 0.09
C ALA A 81 -0.28 14.20 -0.01
N PRO A 82 -0.86 15.02 0.87
CA PRO A 82 -0.67 16.48 0.80
C PRO A 82 0.76 16.94 1.17
N ARG A 83 1.61 16.05 1.74
CA ARG A 83 2.98 16.36 2.14
C ARG A 83 4.01 16.16 1.01
N VAL A 84 3.61 15.57 -0.11
CA VAL A 84 4.46 15.37 -1.32
C VAL A 84 4.15 16.39 -2.41
N GLU A 85 5.16 16.69 -3.25
CA GLU A 85 5.02 17.61 -4.39
C GLU A 85 3.97 17.14 -5.42
N ASN A 86 3.25 18.09 -6.03
CA ASN A 86 2.02 17.90 -6.84
C ASN A 86 1.89 16.60 -7.66
N MET A 87 2.84 16.23 -8.53
CA MET A 87 2.72 15.02 -9.37
C MET A 87 2.83 13.71 -8.56
N THR A 88 3.55 13.77 -7.46
CA THR A 88 3.74 12.65 -6.54
C THR A 88 2.56 12.51 -5.59
N ALA A 89 1.92 13.61 -5.20
CA ALA A 89 0.70 13.60 -4.39
C ALA A 89 -0.42 12.78 -5.04
N GLN A 90 -0.62 12.92 -6.36
CA GLN A 90 -1.62 12.13 -7.08
C GLN A 90 -1.32 10.62 -7.01
N ARG A 91 -0.07 10.22 -7.23
CA ARG A 91 0.34 8.81 -7.15
C ARG A 91 0.23 8.25 -5.74
N VAL A 92 0.56 9.05 -4.73
CA VAL A 92 0.40 8.65 -3.32
C VAL A 92 -1.09 8.51 -2.97
N GLN A 93 -1.96 9.36 -3.52
CA GLN A 93 -3.41 9.16 -3.39
C GLN A 93 -3.90 7.90 -4.10
N GLU A 94 -3.48 7.64 -5.34
CA GLU A 94 -3.81 6.40 -6.05
C GLU A 94 -3.36 5.16 -5.25
N LEU A 95 -2.18 5.22 -4.63
CA LEU A 95 -1.69 4.18 -3.73
C LEU A 95 -2.60 4.01 -2.50
N ALA A 96 -2.98 5.11 -1.85
CA ALA A 96 -3.89 5.08 -0.72
C ALA A 96 -5.25 4.45 -1.07
N GLU A 97 -5.80 4.81 -2.23
CA GLU A 97 -7.05 4.24 -2.74
C GLU A 97 -6.91 2.75 -3.06
N THR A 98 -5.81 2.35 -3.68
CA THR A 98 -5.50 0.94 -4.00
C THR A 98 -5.39 0.09 -2.74
N LEU A 99 -4.66 0.58 -1.74
CA LEU A 99 -4.52 -0.07 -0.43
C LEU A 99 -5.87 -0.17 0.29
N THR A 100 -6.66 0.91 0.30
CA THR A 100 -7.98 0.93 0.93
C THR A 100 -8.92 -0.06 0.25
N ARG A 101 -8.92 -0.10 -1.08
CA ARG A 101 -9.74 -1.04 -1.86
C ARG A 101 -9.35 -2.48 -1.60
N LEU A 102 -8.05 -2.81 -1.62
CA LEU A 102 -7.60 -4.15 -1.26
C LEU A 102 -8.00 -4.48 0.17
N GLY A 103 -7.84 -3.53 1.09
CA GLY A 103 -8.27 -3.69 2.48
C GLY A 103 -9.76 -4.04 2.61
N ASP A 104 -10.61 -3.36 1.82
CA ASP A 104 -12.04 -3.64 1.75
C ASP A 104 -12.34 -4.99 1.09
N GLU A 105 -11.60 -5.42 0.05
CA GLU A 105 -11.76 -6.75 -0.55
C GLU A 105 -11.34 -7.87 0.40
N TYR A 106 -10.25 -7.69 1.15
CA TYR A 106 -9.76 -8.66 2.13
C TYR A 106 -10.67 -8.70 3.39
N ALA A 107 -11.15 -7.55 3.86
CA ALA A 107 -12.10 -7.48 4.97
C ALA A 107 -13.52 -7.93 4.57
N GLY A 108 -13.95 -7.59 3.36
CA GLY A 108 -15.25 -7.86 2.75
C GLY A 108 -15.46 -9.32 2.33
N LYS A 109 -14.39 -10.13 2.23
CA LYS A 109 -14.54 -11.60 2.17
C LYS A 109 -15.27 -12.21 3.37
N ARG A 110 -15.55 -11.45 4.44
CA ARG A 110 -16.48 -11.86 5.52
C ARG A 110 -17.97 -11.69 5.17
N THR A 111 -18.35 -10.94 4.13
CA THR A 111 -19.77 -10.60 3.86
C THR A 111 -20.38 -11.29 2.63
N THR A 112 -19.61 -11.95 1.77
CA THR A 112 -20.16 -12.84 0.72
C THR A 112 -20.55 -14.24 1.24
N SER A 113 -20.89 -14.34 2.51
CA SER A 113 -21.72 -15.42 3.07
C SER A 113 -22.99 -14.86 3.72
N VAL A 114 -23.69 -13.95 3.04
CA VAL A 114 -25.15 -13.80 3.19
C VAL A 114 -25.73 -12.98 2.04
N ALA A 115 -26.34 -13.67 1.08
CA ALA A 115 -27.62 -13.35 0.45
C ALA A 115 -27.97 -14.46 -0.55
N GLU A 116 -28.52 -15.56 -0.01
CA GLU A 116 -29.53 -16.37 -0.69
C GLU A 116 -30.88 -15.63 -0.67
#